data_AF-A0A445JAC5-F1
#
_entry.id   AF-A0A445JAC5-F1
#
_cell.length_a   1.000
_cell.length_b   1.000
_cell.length_c   1.000
_cell.angle_alpha   90.00
_cell.angle_beta   90.00
_cell.angle_gamma   90.00
#
_symmetry.space_group_name_H-M   'P 1'
#
loop_
_entity.id
_entity.type
_entity.pdbx_description
1 polymer ?
#
loop_
_entity_poly.entity_id
_entity_poly.type
_entity_poly.pdbx_seq_one_letter_code
_entity_poly.pdbx_strand_id
1 'polypeptide(L)'
;MAHLALWSLETGEGKEHTTNLKLPLSQIQFLTSGGGSKAWKGDMDKDKTDGIKFYYDGQGFMSAELEETNVKVVYYDIFGKVLHVVNLPKGLGTSVSAI
;
A
#
# COMPACT_ATOMS: atom_id res chain seq x y z
N MET A 1 16.03 6.33 -14.95
CA MET A 1 15.71 7.47 -14.06
C MET A 1 14.54 7.05 -13.19
N ALA A 2 14.77 6.74 -11.91
CA ALA A 2 13.69 6.42 -10.98
C ALA A 2 13.04 7.72 -10.49
N HIS A 3 11.72 7.74 -10.38
CA HIS A 3 10.99 8.85 -9.78
C HIS A 3 10.36 8.37 -8.48
N LEU A 4 10.74 8.99 -7.37
CA LEU A 4 10.20 8.68 -6.05
C LEU A 4 8.98 9.57 -5.82
N ALA A 5 7.82 8.94 -5.61
CA ALA A 5 6.60 9.64 -5.23
C ALA A 5 6.29 9.37 -3.76
N LEU A 6 6.12 10.44 -2.98
CA LEU A 6 5.61 10.38 -1.62
C LEU A 6 4.10 10.60 -1.68
N TRP A 7 3.31 9.62 -1.25
CA TRP A 7 1.84 9.69 -1.30
C TRP A 7 1.25 9.71 0.11
N SER A 8 0.40 10.69 0.37
CA SER A 8 -0.48 10.76 1.54
C SER A 8 -1.88 11.06 1.02
N LEU A 9 -2.80 10.09 1.11
CA LEU A 9 -4.20 10.30 0.72
C LEU A 9 -4.94 10.82 1.96
N GLU A 10 -5.56 11.98 1.86
CA GLU A 10 -6.39 12.55 2.91
C GLU A 10 -7.80 12.78 2.35
N THR A 11 -8.63 11.74 2.42
CA THR A 11 -10.06 11.82 2.07
C THR A 11 -10.89 11.99 3.33
N GLY A 12 -11.69 13.06 3.35
CA GLY A 12 -12.58 13.36 4.46
C GLY A 12 -13.56 12.23 4.74
N GLU A 13 -13.72 11.92 6.03
CA GLU A 13 -14.71 11.00 6.60
C GLU A 13 -14.63 9.53 6.12
N GLY A 14 -13.49 8.88 6.32
CA GLY A 14 -13.33 7.43 6.23
C GLY A 14 -12.45 6.88 7.36
N LYS A 15 -12.77 5.68 7.89
CA LYS A 15 -11.90 4.99 8.86
C LYS A 15 -10.71 4.38 8.14
N GLU A 16 -9.65 5.16 7.96
CA GLU A 16 -8.55 4.76 7.09
C GLU A 16 -7.30 4.32 7.85
N HIS A 17 -6.84 3.11 7.52
CA HIS A 17 -5.63 2.48 8.01
C HIS A 17 -4.68 2.15 6.86
N THR A 18 -3.42 1.92 7.20
CA THR A 18 -2.42 1.46 6.23
C THR A 18 -2.56 -0.05 6.03
N THR A 19 -2.84 -0.50 4.81
CA THR A 19 -3.00 -1.92 4.45
C THR A 19 -2.33 -2.26 3.12
N ASN A 20 -1.84 -3.49 3.00
CA ASN A 20 -1.48 -4.12 1.73
C ASN A 20 -2.36 -5.36 1.50
N LEU A 21 -3.11 -5.38 0.38
CA LEU A 21 -3.97 -6.49 -0.02
C LEU A 21 -3.52 -7.05 -1.37
N LYS A 22 -3.54 -8.38 -1.51
CA LYS A 22 -3.34 -9.06 -2.80
C LYS A 22 -4.61 -9.81 -3.21
N LEU A 23 -5.10 -9.60 -4.42
CA LEU A 23 -6.17 -10.44 -4.98
C LEU A 23 -5.61 -11.79 -5.47
N PRO A 24 -6.30 -12.92 -5.27
CA PRO A 24 -5.81 -14.24 -5.72
C PRO A 24 -5.78 -14.40 -7.25
N LEU A 25 -6.68 -13.71 -7.97
CA LEU A 25 -6.93 -13.92 -9.41
C LEU A 25 -6.22 -12.92 -10.34
N SER A 26 -5.64 -11.85 -9.81
CA SER A 26 -4.91 -10.85 -10.58
C SER A 26 -3.61 -10.49 -9.87
N GLN A 27 -2.56 -10.13 -10.61
CA GLN A 27 -1.28 -9.71 -10.02
C GLN A 27 -1.36 -8.28 -9.39
N ILE A 28 -2.57 -7.77 -9.21
CA ILE A 28 -2.86 -6.43 -8.71
C ILE A 28 -2.76 -6.44 -7.18
N GLN A 29 -2.07 -5.44 -6.64
CA GLN A 29 -1.94 -5.20 -5.21
C GLN A 29 -2.53 -3.83 -4.87
N PHE A 30 -3.32 -3.81 -3.79
CA PHE A 30 -3.88 -2.58 -3.25
C PHE A 30 -3.01 -2.11 -2.08
N LEU A 31 -2.70 -0.82 -2.10
CA LEU A 31 -1.90 -0.14 -1.09
C LEU A 31 -2.74 1.02 -0.56
N THR A 32 -3.03 1.03 0.74
CA THR A 32 -3.72 2.16 1.39
C THR A 32 -2.76 2.87 2.33
N SER A 33 -2.85 4.21 2.39
CA SER A 33 -2.03 5.06 3.26
C SER A 33 -2.87 6.26 3.73
N GLY A 34 -3.87 6.01 4.57
CA GLY A 34 -4.78 7.03 5.12
C GLY A 34 -4.50 7.45 6.57
N GLY A 35 -3.43 6.94 7.19
CA GLY A 35 -3.03 7.28 8.57
C GLY A 35 -2.19 8.57 8.70
N GLY A 36 -2.22 9.49 7.73
CA GLY A 36 -1.29 10.62 7.70
C GLY A 36 -1.50 11.66 8.80
N SER A 37 -2.75 11.97 9.15
CA SER A 37 -3.12 13.00 10.13
C SER A 37 -3.88 12.47 11.36
N LYS A 38 -4.55 11.32 11.22
CA LYS A 38 -5.27 10.63 12.30
C LYS A 38 -5.18 9.13 12.08
N ALA A 39 -4.95 8.38 13.16
CA ALA A 39 -5.08 6.92 13.18
C ALA A 39 -6.17 6.55 14.20
N TRP A 40 -7.22 5.86 13.75
CA TRP A 40 -8.31 5.44 14.62
C TRP A 40 -8.06 4.05 15.19
N LYS A 41 -7.49 4.01 16.40
CA LYS A 41 -7.08 2.78 17.07
C LYS A 41 -8.22 1.78 17.25
N GLY A 42 -7.97 0.52 16.86
CA GLY A 42 -8.72 -0.64 17.36
C GLY A 42 -9.94 -1.12 16.57
N ASP A 43 -10.20 -0.64 15.36
CA ASP A 43 -11.39 -1.01 14.58
C ASP A 43 -11.07 -1.92 13.37
N MET A 44 -10.29 -2.97 13.62
CA MET A 44 -10.11 -4.02 12.64
C MET A 44 -10.86 -5.29 13.01
N ASP A 45 -11.75 -5.66 12.10
CA ASP A 45 -12.40 -6.96 12.06
C ASP A 45 -11.35 -8.02 11.73
N LYS A 46 -10.84 -8.71 12.77
CA LYS A 46 -9.79 -9.74 12.64
C LYS A 46 -10.23 -10.92 11.77
N ASP A 47 -11.53 -11.07 11.55
CA ASP A 47 -12.12 -12.14 10.75
C ASP A 47 -12.09 -11.84 9.25
N LYS A 48 -11.68 -10.63 8.82
CA LYS A 48 -11.51 -10.21 7.41
C LYS A 48 -10.04 -10.01 7.02
N THR A 49 -9.17 -10.90 7.47
CA THR A 49 -7.71 -10.82 7.18
C THR A 49 -7.29 -11.55 5.90
N ASP A 50 -8.22 -12.26 5.24
CA ASP A 50 -7.93 -12.98 4.00
C ASP A 50 -7.38 -12.05 2.93
N GLY A 51 -6.13 -12.30 2.52
CA GLY A 51 -5.41 -11.54 1.49
C GLY A 51 -4.67 -10.30 1.98
N ILE A 52 -4.81 -9.90 3.26
CA ILE A 52 -4.06 -8.80 3.86
C ILE A 52 -2.65 -9.30 4.22
N LYS A 53 -1.62 -8.66 3.66
CA LYS A 53 -0.23 -9.00 3.94
C LYS A 53 0.43 -8.10 4.98
N PHE A 54 -0.07 -6.88 5.11
CA PHE A 54 0.44 -5.91 6.06
C PHE A 54 -0.68 -4.98 6.52
N TYR A 55 -0.66 -4.65 7.81
CA TYR A 55 -1.52 -3.66 8.41
C TYR A 55 -0.76 -2.89 9.50
N TYR A 56 -1.04 -1.60 9.62
CA TYR A 56 -0.52 -0.77 10.71
C TYR A 56 -1.58 0.15 11.29
N ASP A 57 -1.80 0.01 12.61
CA ASP A 57 -2.69 0.84 13.42
C ASP A 57 -1.91 2.01 14.05
N GLY A 58 -1.54 2.96 13.22
CA GLY A 58 -0.77 4.12 13.65
C GLY A 58 -0.60 5.12 12.53
N GLN A 59 -0.12 6.31 12.91
CA GLN A 59 0.14 7.34 11.92
C GLN A 59 1.43 7.06 11.17
N GLY A 60 1.45 7.40 9.88
CA GLY A 60 2.57 7.08 9.01
C GLY A 60 2.38 7.57 7.59
N PHE A 61 3.35 7.24 6.74
CA PHE A 61 3.36 7.60 5.33
C PHE A 61 4.04 6.52 4.50
N MET A 62 3.90 6.61 3.18
CA MET A 62 4.43 5.63 2.23
C MET A 62 5.22 6.32 1.11
N SER A 63 6.36 5.74 0.72
CA SER A 63 7.09 6.12 -0.49
C SER A 63 7.01 5.03 -1.54
N ALA A 64 6.87 5.41 -2.81
CA ALA A 64 6.93 4.50 -3.94
C ALA A 64 8.06 4.90 -4.89
N GLU A 65 8.92 3.93 -5.21
CA GLU A 65 9.99 4.02 -6.19
C GLU A 65 9.64 3.16 -7.39
N LEU A 66 9.51 3.80 -8.55
CA LEU A 66 9.15 3.18 -9.81
C LEU A 66 10.39 3.06 -10.69
N GLU A 67 10.76 1.82 -11.00
CA GLU A 67 11.80 1.47 -11.96
C GLU A 67 11.17 0.82 -13.20
N GLU A 68 12.00 0.61 -14.23
CA GLU A 68 11.53 0.04 -15.50
C GLU A 68 10.93 -1.36 -15.31
N THR A 69 11.55 -2.18 -14.45
CA THR A 69 11.21 -3.59 -14.25
C THR A 69 10.51 -3.90 -12.94
N ASN A 70 10.41 -2.94 -12.03
CA ASN A 70 9.92 -3.19 -10.68
C ASN A 70 9.37 -1.93 -10.02
N VAL A 71 8.58 -2.19 -8.98
CA VAL A 71 8.03 -1.19 -8.08
C VAL A 71 8.46 -1.56 -6.68
N LYS A 72 9.03 -0.59 -5.97
CA LYS A 72 9.35 -0.71 -4.56
C LYS A 72 8.51 0.26 -3.76
N VAL A 73 7.87 -0.25 -2.72
CA VAL A 73 7.01 0.52 -1.82
C VAL A 73 7.50 0.33 -0.40
N VAL A 74 7.65 1.43 0.33
CA VAL A 74 8.10 1.41 1.72
C VAL A 74 7.09 2.17 2.58
N TYR A 75 6.65 1.53 3.65
CA TYR A 75 5.80 2.10 4.68
C TYR A 75 6.63 2.56 5.87
N TYR A 76 6.33 3.74 6.38
CA TYR A 76 7.00 4.36 7.52
C TYR A 76 5.99 4.76 8.59
N ASP A 77 6.43 4.79 9.85
CA ASP A 77 5.74 5.57 10.89
C ASP A 77 6.07 7.06 10.79
N ILE A 78 5.43 7.89 11.62
CA ILE A 78 5.67 9.34 11.67
C ILE A 78 7.12 9.75 11.96
N PHE A 79 7.93 8.87 12.55
CA PHE A 79 9.33 9.14 12.84
C PHE A 79 10.26 8.70 11.70
N GLY A 80 9.70 8.19 10.60
CA GLY A 80 10.47 7.68 9.47
C GLY A 80 11.04 6.28 9.70
N LYS A 81 10.57 5.54 10.72
CA LYS A 81 10.96 4.14 10.90
C LYS A 81 10.28 3.28 9.85
N VAL A 82 11.06 2.45 9.15
CA VAL A 82 10.53 1.48 8.19
C VAL A 82 9.68 0.43 8.92
N LEU A 83 8.43 0.27 8.49
CA LEU A 83 7.47 -0.70 9.01
C LEU A 83 7.30 -1.89 8.06
N HIS A 84 7.30 -1.65 6.75
CA HIS A 84 7.13 -2.70 5.75
C HIS A 84 7.70 -2.30 4.39
N VAL A 85 8.22 -3.28 3.66
CA VAL A 85 8.78 -3.09 2.32
C VAL A 85 8.13 -4.10 1.37
N VAL A 86 7.62 -3.61 0.25
CA VAL A 86 7.06 -4.42 -0.83
C VAL A 86 7.91 -4.20 -2.08
N ASN A 87 8.48 -5.28 -2.62
CA ASN A 87 9.21 -5.27 -3.89
C ASN A 87 8.47 -6.14 -4.90
N LEU A 88 8.01 -5.53 -5.99
CA LEU A 88 7.20 -6.21 -7.00
C LEU A 88 7.86 -6.10 -8.36
N PRO A 89 8.05 -7.22 -9.08
CA PRO A 89 8.34 -7.12 -10.50
C PRO A 89 7.13 -6.49 -11.19
N LYS A 90 7.39 -5.53 -12.07
CA LYS A 90 6.38 -5.02 -12.99
C LYS A 90 6.09 -6.16 -13.96
N GLY A 91 4.92 -6.78 -13.80
CA GLY A 91 4.46 -7.77 -14.77
C GLY A 91 4.43 -7.10 -16.15
N LEU A 92 5.15 -7.67 -17.11
CA LEU A 92 4.91 -7.40 -18.52
C LEU A 92 3.52 -7.93 -18.81
N GLY A 93 2.50 -7.09 -18.66
CA GLY A 93 1.15 -7.46 -19.02
C GLY A 93 1.18 -7.83 -20.49
N THR A 94 0.98 -9.10 -20.81
CA THR A 94 0.47 -9.46 -22.13
C THR A 94 -0.85 -8.70 -22.24
N SER A 95 -0.88 -7.66 -23.08
CA SER A 95 -2.14 -7.04 -23.46
C SER A 95 -2.99 -8.13 -24.06
N VAL A 96 -3.95 -8.63 -23.31
CA VAL A 96 -5.03 -9.43 -23.87
C VAL A 96 -5.88 -8.42 -24.63
N SER A 97 -5.62 -8.30 -25.93
CA SER A 97 -6.54 -7.61 -26.82
C SER A 97 -7.88 -8.34 -26.72
N ALA A 98 -8.91 -7.65 -26.23
CA ALA A 98 -10.27 -8.13 -26.36
C ALA A 98 -10.56 -8.31 -27.87
N ILE A 99 -10.98 -9.51 -28.24
CA ILE A 99 -11.47 -9.85 -29.59
C ILE A 99 -12.97 -9.58 -29.64
#